data_AF-A0A3A4PAY4-F1
#
_entry.id   AF-A0A3A4PAY4-F1
#
_cell.length_a   1.000
_cell.length_b   1.000
_cell.length_c   1.000
_cell.angle_alpha   90.00
_cell.angle_beta   90.00
_cell.angle_gamma   90.00
#
_symmetry.space_group_name_H-M   'P 1'
#
loop_
_entity.id
_entity.type
_entity.pdbx_description
1 polymer ?
#
loop_
_entity_poly.entity_id
_entity_poly.type
_entity_poly.pdbx_seq_one_letter_code
_entity_poly.pdbx_strand_id
1 'polypeptide(L)'
;MPFYGLLIYILVMAVIHSFRLLPETRVEVFNDAVITGACLLGAVNFYRVSTFFIQQDAAKRIWILACMALSCHGVGHLLYSTTTFFSNEITSFFSAPDIFITLGEFIWLGCFGLYHHHLVQNEFVDCNNYKSIGNIIALFLAALFILLNFYPILIIGADPIWKKLIFLIYPLLDVVIAYFCVHLALAFFSMGRSPLSKPCSMLVCAYALFLITDSMYSYYDMHDLYHPYLWINIGWGLGYLLVSHASYLQLKLMKQMETS
;
A
#
# COMPACT_ATOMS: atom_id res chain seq x y z
N MET A 1 2.95 13.78 3.68
CA MET A 1 1.92 14.50 4.45
C MET A 1 2.32 14.62 5.91
N PRO A 2 2.01 15.71 6.63
CA PRO A 2 2.23 15.78 8.09
C PRO A 2 1.20 14.95 8.89
N PHE A 3 1.55 14.57 10.13
CA PHE A 3 0.75 13.65 10.96
C PHE A 3 -0.69 14.12 11.23
N TYR A 4 -0.91 15.44 11.35
CA TYR A 4 -2.27 16.00 11.54
C TYR A 4 -3.24 15.61 10.41
N GLY A 5 -2.72 15.36 9.22
CA GLY A 5 -3.53 14.90 8.09
C GLY A 5 -4.17 13.54 8.30
N LEU A 6 -3.46 12.60 8.95
CA LEU A 6 -3.98 11.28 9.32
C LEU A 6 -5.12 11.43 10.33
N LEU A 7 -4.92 12.25 11.36
CA LEU A 7 -5.93 12.49 12.40
C LEU A 7 -7.20 13.13 11.82
N ILE A 8 -7.06 14.13 10.95
CA ILE A 8 -8.20 14.77 10.28
C ILE A 8 -8.97 13.74 9.47
N TYR A 9 -8.28 12.90 8.69
CA TYR A 9 -8.94 11.85 7.91
C TYR A 9 -9.73 10.88 8.79
N ILE A 10 -9.11 10.37 9.87
CA ILE A 10 -9.79 9.47 10.81
C ILE A 10 -11.04 10.13 11.40
N LEU A 11 -10.93 11.37 11.85
CA LEU A 11 -12.05 12.09 12.46
C LEU A 11 -13.19 12.31 11.45
N VAL A 12 -12.86 12.75 10.24
CA VAL A 12 -13.85 13.00 9.18
C VAL A 12 -14.54 11.69 8.78
N MET A 13 -13.78 10.61 8.54
CA MET A 13 -14.35 9.32 8.17
C MET A 13 -15.15 8.70 9.32
N ALA A 14 -14.68 8.82 10.57
CA ALA A 14 -15.45 8.35 11.73
C ALA A 14 -16.80 9.07 11.84
N VAL A 15 -16.84 10.37 11.58
CA VAL A 15 -18.09 11.16 11.57
C VAL A 15 -18.99 10.75 10.39
N ILE A 16 -18.45 10.66 9.18
CA ILE A 16 -19.21 10.22 7.99
C ILE A 16 -19.81 8.84 8.24
N HIS A 17 -19.02 7.88 8.74
CA HIS A 17 -19.45 6.50 8.98
C HIS A 17 -20.45 6.38 10.12
N SER A 18 -20.22 7.08 11.24
CA SER A 18 -21.10 6.98 12.42
C SER A 18 -22.49 7.56 12.18
N PHE A 19 -22.57 8.66 11.42
CA PHE A 19 -23.81 9.38 11.20
C PHE A 19 -24.43 9.13 9.82
N ARG A 20 -23.80 8.30 8.98
CA ARG A 20 -24.21 8.00 7.59
C ARG A 20 -24.57 9.27 6.81
N LEU A 21 -23.71 10.29 6.90
CA LEU A 21 -24.01 11.64 6.41
C LEU A 21 -24.11 11.74 4.87
N LEU A 22 -23.65 10.72 4.16
CA LEU A 22 -23.51 10.73 2.71
C LEU A 22 -24.18 9.50 2.07
N PRO A 23 -24.63 9.56 0.81
CA PRO A 23 -24.91 8.34 0.06
C PRO A 23 -23.65 7.46 -0.04
N GLU A 24 -23.80 6.14 -0.14
CA GLU A 24 -22.68 5.19 -0.23
C GLU A 24 -21.68 5.54 -1.34
N THR A 25 -22.18 5.90 -2.52
CA THR A 25 -21.37 6.37 -3.65
C THR A 25 -20.56 7.62 -3.33
N ARG A 26 -21.06 8.51 -2.47
CA ARG A 26 -20.36 9.73 -2.06
C ARG A 26 -19.31 9.46 -0.98
N VAL A 27 -19.50 8.45 -0.14
CA VAL A 27 -18.48 7.98 0.81
C VAL A 27 -17.28 7.42 0.05
N GLU A 28 -17.54 6.58 -0.95
CA GLU A 28 -16.49 5.98 -1.79
C GLU A 28 -15.74 7.05 -2.59
N VAL A 29 -16.46 7.95 -3.28
CA VAL A 29 -15.85 9.08 -4.01
C VAL A 29 -14.94 9.92 -3.10
N PHE A 30 -15.40 10.21 -1.87
CA PHE A 30 -14.60 10.97 -0.91
C PHE A 30 -13.34 10.21 -0.50
N ASN A 31 -13.47 8.92 -0.19
CA ASN A 31 -12.34 8.08 0.18
C ASN A 31 -11.29 8.00 -0.93
N ASP A 32 -11.73 7.70 -2.16
CA ASP A 32 -10.84 7.61 -3.32
C ASP A 32 -10.17 8.96 -3.64
N ALA A 33 -10.89 10.08 -3.49
CA ALA A 33 -10.29 11.40 -3.67
C ALA A 33 -9.18 11.68 -2.64
N VAL A 34 -9.36 11.24 -1.39
CA VAL A 34 -8.32 11.33 -0.36
C VAL A 34 -7.13 10.44 -0.72
N ILE A 35 -7.38 9.21 -1.16
CA ILE A 35 -6.35 8.27 -1.60
C ILE A 35 -5.55 8.87 -2.75
N THR A 36 -6.22 9.39 -3.80
CA THR A 36 -5.58 10.08 -4.91
C THR A 36 -4.68 11.21 -4.41
N GLY A 37 -5.19 12.07 -3.52
CA GLY A 37 -4.40 13.15 -2.93
C GLY A 37 -3.16 12.64 -2.18
N ALA A 38 -3.30 11.58 -1.38
CA ALA A 38 -2.21 10.95 -0.64
C ALA A 38 -1.14 10.38 -1.58
N CYS A 39 -1.56 9.67 -2.63
CA CYS A 39 -0.72 9.09 -3.67
C CYS A 39 0.08 10.16 -4.42
N LEU A 40 -0.58 11.22 -4.92
CA LEU A 40 0.08 12.30 -5.65
C LEU A 40 1.08 13.04 -4.77
N LEU A 41 0.72 13.36 -3.53
CA LEU A 41 1.65 13.98 -2.57
C LEU A 41 2.84 13.07 -2.26
N GLY A 42 2.60 11.76 -2.12
CA GLY A 42 3.64 10.77 -1.88
C GLY A 42 4.60 10.64 -3.07
N ALA A 43 4.06 10.58 -4.28
CA ALA A 43 4.83 10.53 -5.52
C ALA A 43 5.75 11.74 -5.66
N VAL A 44 5.21 12.96 -5.44
CA VAL A 44 6.02 14.20 -5.45
C VAL A 44 7.14 14.17 -4.42
N ASN A 45 6.88 13.65 -3.21
CA ASN A 45 7.91 13.54 -2.17
C ASN A 45 9.01 12.55 -2.58
N PHE A 46 8.65 11.36 -3.10
CA PHE A 46 9.65 10.39 -3.55
C PHE A 46 10.46 10.87 -4.76
N TYR A 47 9.82 11.58 -5.69
CA TYR A 47 10.54 12.26 -6.77
C TYR A 47 11.58 13.24 -6.21
N ARG A 48 11.19 14.10 -5.26
CA ARG A 48 12.12 15.03 -4.60
C ARG A 48 13.21 14.31 -3.80
N VAL A 49 12.93 13.17 -3.17
CA VAL A 49 13.96 12.35 -2.51
C VAL A 49 14.98 11.85 -3.55
N SER A 50 14.51 11.43 -4.72
CA SER A 50 15.39 10.91 -5.78
C SER A 50 16.38 11.96 -6.31
N THR A 51 16.10 13.26 -6.18
CA THR A 51 16.99 14.32 -6.68
C THR A 51 18.24 14.50 -5.81
N PHE A 52 18.25 13.98 -4.57
CA PHE A 52 19.43 14.00 -3.70
C PHE A 52 20.50 12.98 -4.10
N PHE A 53 20.16 12.04 -4.99
CA PHE A 53 21.05 10.94 -5.37
C PHE A 53 21.61 11.12 -6.79
N ILE A 54 22.85 10.66 -6.98
CA ILE A 54 23.55 10.66 -8.27
C ILE A 54 22.85 9.69 -9.24
N GLN A 55 22.94 9.94 -10.55
CA GLN A 55 22.20 9.18 -11.56
C GLN A 55 22.49 7.66 -11.57
N GLN A 56 23.68 7.24 -11.13
CA GLN A 56 24.07 5.83 -11.07
C GLN A 56 23.70 5.14 -9.76
N ASP A 57 23.15 5.88 -8.78
CA ASP A 57 22.78 5.33 -7.48
C ASP A 57 21.52 4.45 -7.58
N ALA A 58 21.60 3.24 -7.02
CA ALA A 58 20.47 2.34 -6.91
C ALA A 58 19.31 2.93 -6.10
N ALA A 59 19.62 3.70 -5.05
CA ALA A 59 18.61 4.36 -4.23
C ALA A 59 17.78 5.33 -5.07
N LYS A 60 18.40 6.04 -6.03
CA LYS A 60 17.68 6.92 -6.96
C LYS A 60 16.62 6.15 -7.74
N ARG A 61 16.98 4.98 -8.28
CA ARG A 61 16.07 4.14 -9.08
C ARG A 61 14.91 3.64 -8.23
N ILE A 62 15.17 3.20 -7.00
CA ILE A 62 14.14 2.75 -6.05
C ILE A 62 13.13 3.87 -5.79
N TRP A 63 13.59 5.09 -5.51
CA TRP A 63 12.69 6.21 -5.25
C TRP A 63 11.90 6.67 -6.49
N ILE A 64 12.49 6.57 -7.69
CA ILE A 64 11.77 6.82 -8.94
C ILE A 64 10.67 5.78 -9.16
N LEU A 65 10.96 4.50 -8.92
CA LEU A 65 9.95 3.43 -9.03
C LEU A 65 8.83 3.62 -8.01
N ALA A 66 9.15 3.96 -6.75
CA ALA A 66 8.14 4.29 -5.74
C ALA A 66 7.26 5.48 -6.16
N CYS A 67 7.84 6.50 -6.79
CA CYS A 67 7.10 7.63 -7.37
C CYS A 67 6.17 7.17 -8.50
N MET A 68 6.65 6.33 -9.42
CA MET A 68 5.85 5.81 -10.53
C MET A 68 4.70 4.95 -10.03
N ALA A 69 4.96 4.05 -9.08
CA ALA A 69 3.94 3.21 -8.46
C ALA A 69 2.82 4.08 -7.88
N LEU A 70 3.14 5.00 -6.97
CA LEU A 70 2.13 5.90 -6.38
C LEU A 70 1.38 6.74 -7.42
N SER A 71 2.04 7.13 -8.51
CA SER A 71 1.37 7.86 -9.59
C SER A 71 0.31 6.98 -10.27
N CYS A 72 0.63 5.71 -10.55
CA CYS A 72 -0.32 4.74 -11.10
C CYS A 72 -1.50 4.52 -10.15
N HIS A 73 -1.26 4.30 -8.86
CA HIS A 73 -2.33 4.21 -7.85
C HIS A 73 -3.19 5.48 -7.81
N GLY A 74 -2.57 6.66 -7.81
CA GLY A 74 -3.27 7.93 -7.81
C GLY A 74 -4.19 8.10 -9.02
N VAL A 75 -3.75 7.68 -10.21
CA VAL A 75 -4.57 7.67 -11.43
C VAL A 75 -5.71 6.66 -11.31
N GLY A 76 -5.45 5.45 -10.83
CA GLY A 76 -6.48 4.43 -10.63
C GLY A 76 -7.61 4.91 -9.71
N HIS A 77 -7.28 5.40 -8.52
CA HIS A 77 -8.27 5.93 -7.58
C HIS A 77 -8.96 7.20 -8.09
N LEU A 78 -8.27 8.04 -8.88
CA LEU A 78 -8.91 9.20 -9.51
C LEU A 78 -9.97 8.76 -10.51
N LEU A 79 -9.67 7.73 -11.30
CA LEU A 79 -10.63 7.17 -12.25
C LEU A 79 -11.82 6.56 -11.51
N TYR A 80 -11.61 5.78 -10.43
CA TYR A 80 -12.69 5.26 -9.58
C TYR A 80 -13.59 6.38 -9.04
N SER A 81 -13.00 7.38 -8.40
CA SER A 81 -13.73 8.53 -7.86
C SER A 81 -14.52 9.25 -8.95
N THR A 82 -13.92 9.43 -10.13
CA THR A 82 -14.57 10.11 -11.27
C THR A 82 -15.72 9.27 -11.85
N THR A 83 -15.52 7.97 -12.07
CA THR A 83 -16.55 7.09 -12.62
C THR A 83 -17.72 6.98 -11.66
N THR A 84 -17.47 6.67 -10.39
CA THR A 84 -18.51 6.56 -9.35
C THR A 84 -19.24 7.89 -9.14
N PHE A 85 -18.54 9.03 -9.24
CA PHE A 85 -19.18 10.35 -9.12
C PHE A 85 -20.21 10.62 -10.23
N PHE A 86 -19.88 10.26 -11.47
CA PHE A 86 -20.72 10.53 -12.64
C PHE A 86 -21.78 9.45 -12.90
N SER A 87 -21.46 8.17 -12.70
CA SER A 87 -22.44 7.08 -12.84
C SER A 87 -23.42 7.04 -11.67
N ASN A 88 -23.02 7.52 -10.50
CA ASN A 88 -23.72 7.32 -9.24
C ASN A 88 -23.96 5.81 -8.95
N GLU A 89 -23.03 4.97 -9.40
CA GLU A 89 -22.99 3.53 -9.18
C GLU A 89 -21.59 3.16 -8.67
N ILE A 90 -21.53 2.24 -7.72
CA ILE A 90 -20.27 1.67 -7.23
C ILE A 90 -19.64 0.88 -8.39
N THR A 91 -18.41 1.24 -8.74
CA THR A 91 -17.70 0.58 -9.85
C THR A 91 -17.31 -0.82 -9.41
N SER A 92 -17.85 -1.86 -10.06
CA SER A 92 -17.52 -3.23 -9.72
C SER A 92 -16.12 -3.62 -10.19
N PHE A 93 -15.47 -4.50 -9.42
CA PHE A 93 -14.27 -5.19 -9.85
C PHE A 93 -14.63 -6.25 -10.91
N PHE A 94 -13.96 -6.39 -12.05
CA PHE A 94 -12.74 -5.77 -12.58
C PHE A 94 -13.07 -4.64 -13.59
N SER A 95 -12.38 -3.51 -13.50
CA SER A 95 -12.65 -2.27 -14.25
C SER A 95 -11.39 -1.59 -14.81
N ALA A 96 -11.53 -0.55 -15.63
CA ALA A 96 -10.38 0.20 -16.16
C ALA A 96 -9.46 0.82 -15.07
N PRO A 97 -9.98 1.40 -13.97
CA PRO A 97 -9.18 1.79 -12.81
C PRO A 97 -8.23 0.71 -12.28
N ASP A 98 -8.68 -0.55 -12.21
CA ASP A 98 -7.90 -1.67 -11.68
C ASP A 98 -6.60 -1.93 -12.44
N ILE A 99 -6.58 -1.63 -13.74
CA ILE A 99 -5.38 -1.79 -14.58
C ILE A 99 -4.26 -0.89 -14.05
N PHE A 100 -4.58 0.34 -13.65
CA PHE A 100 -3.59 1.29 -13.13
C PHE A 100 -3.13 0.92 -11.73
N ILE A 101 -4.04 0.48 -10.86
CA ILE A 101 -3.69 0.04 -9.51
C ILE A 101 -2.79 -1.21 -9.59
N THR A 102 -3.20 -2.21 -10.37
CA THR A 102 -2.42 -3.43 -10.60
C THR A 102 -1.03 -3.13 -11.19
N LEU A 103 -0.95 -2.21 -12.16
CA LEU A 103 0.34 -1.77 -12.71
C LEU A 103 1.21 -1.12 -11.63
N GLY A 104 0.61 -0.27 -10.77
CA GLY A 104 1.28 0.33 -9.63
C GLY A 104 1.87 -0.72 -8.69
N GLU A 105 1.13 -1.78 -8.41
CA GLU A 105 1.60 -2.88 -7.55
C GLU A 105 2.76 -3.67 -8.18
N PHE A 106 2.73 -3.92 -9.49
CA PHE A 106 3.88 -4.53 -10.18
C PHE A 106 5.12 -3.63 -10.15
N ILE A 107 4.95 -2.30 -10.18
CA ILE A 107 6.07 -1.36 -10.03
C ILE A 107 6.58 -1.38 -8.58
N TRP A 108 5.69 -1.46 -7.57
CA TRP A 108 6.08 -1.66 -6.18
C TRP A 108 6.88 -2.94 -5.98
N LEU A 109 6.45 -4.04 -6.60
CA LEU A 109 7.19 -5.31 -6.60
C LEU A 109 8.61 -5.12 -7.14
N GLY A 110 8.78 -4.42 -8.26
CA GLY A 110 10.10 -4.10 -8.82
C GLY A 110 10.95 -3.21 -7.89
N CYS A 111 10.34 -2.18 -7.31
CA CYS A 111 10.95 -1.28 -6.33
C CYS A 111 11.50 -2.05 -5.12
N PHE A 112 10.67 -2.94 -4.58
CA PHE A 112 10.97 -3.78 -3.43
C PHE A 112 11.98 -4.87 -3.73
N GLY A 113 11.89 -5.50 -4.90
CA GLY A 113 12.87 -6.47 -5.38
C GLY A 113 14.26 -5.85 -5.48
N LEU A 114 14.38 -4.64 -6.02
CA LEU A 114 15.65 -3.91 -6.10
C LEU A 114 16.18 -3.54 -4.72
N TYR A 115 15.33 -2.99 -3.83
CA TYR A 115 15.74 -2.65 -2.47
C TYR A 115 16.24 -3.88 -1.71
N HIS A 116 15.50 -4.98 -1.75
CA HIS A 116 15.89 -6.23 -1.10
C HIS A 116 17.21 -6.79 -1.68
N HIS A 117 17.36 -6.76 -3.01
CA HIS A 117 18.61 -7.17 -3.67
C HIS A 117 19.82 -6.38 -3.14
N HIS A 118 19.68 -5.06 -3.02
CA HIS A 118 20.76 -4.21 -2.49
C HIS A 118 20.99 -4.38 -1.00
N LEU A 119 19.95 -4.63 -0.20
CA LEU A 119 20.12 -4.98 1.21
C LEU A 119 20.94 -6.26 1.38
N VAL A 120 20.66 -7.28 0.57
CA VAL A 120 21.32 -8.59 0.66
C VAL A 120 22.76 -8.53 0.14
N GLN A 121 23.03 -7.82 -0.95
CA GLN A 121 24.38 -7.78 -1.54
C GLN A 121 25.37 -6.90 -0.78
N ASN A 122 24.90 -5.81 -0.17
CA ASN A 122 25.80 -4.81 0.42
C ASN A 122 26.08 -5.05 1.92
N GLU A 123 25.68 -6.18 2.49
CA GLU A 123 25.89 -6.55 3.92
C GLU A 123 25.50 -5.44 4.92
N PHE A 124 24.58 -4.54 4.56
CA PHE A 124 24.18 -3.40 5.41
C PHE A 124 23.63 -3.83 6.78
N VAL A 125 23.23 -5.09 6.89
CA VAL A 125 22.51 -5.67 8.02
C VAL A 125 23.15 -7.03 8.26
N ASP A 126 24.11 -7.11 9.18
CA ASP A 126 24.88 -8.31 9.56
C ASP A 126 23.99 -9.29 10.34
N CYS A 127 23.08 -9.95 9.63
CA CYS A 127 21.80 -10.36 10.20
C CYS A 127 21.27 -11.69 9.65
N ASN A 128 22.14 -12.70 9.59
CA ASN A 128 21.73 -14.06 9.25
C ASN A 128 20.51 -14.54 10.08
N ASN A 129 20.44 -14.16 11.36
CA ASN A 129 19.30 -14.50 12.23
C ASN A 129 18.00 -13.78 11.85
N TYR A 130 18.05 -12.49 11.49
CA TYR A 130 16.83 -11.76 11.11
C TYR A 130 16.32 -12.18 9.74
N LYS A 131 17.21 -12.53 8.80
CA LYS A 131 16.80 -13.05 7.48
C LYS A 131 15.98 -14.33 7.60
N SER A 132 16.39 -15.25 8.49
CA SER A 132 15.63 -16.47 8.78
C SER A 132 14.27 -16.17 9.40
N ILE A 133 14.18 -15.24 10.36
CA ILE A 133 12.90 -14.82 10.95
C ILE A 133 11.98 -14.23 9.88
N GLY A 134 12.51 -13.36 9.01
CA GLY A 134 11.76 -12.74 7.93
C GLY A 134 11.18 -13.77 6.96
N ASN A 135 11.99 -14.76 6.57
CA ASN A 135 11.54 -15.87 5.72
C ASN A 135 10.48 -16.75 6.39
N ILE A 136 10.58 -17.00 7.70
CA ILE A 136 9.56 -17.79 8.44
C ILE A 136 8.23 -17.03 8.47
N ILE A 137 8.24 -15.73 8.76
CA ILE A 137 7.03 -14.91 8.74
C ILE A 137 6.45 -14.87 7.32
N ALA A 138 7.29 -14.77 6.29
CA ALA A 138 6.86 -14.85 4.89
C ALA A 138 6.11 -16.13 4.56
N LEU A 139 6.69 -17.27 4.94
CA LEU A 139 6.11 -18.59 4.74
C LEU A 139 4.77 -18.70 5.47
N PHE A 140 4.69 -18.18 6.69
CA PHE A 140 3.45 -18.13 7.45
C PHE A 140 2.37 -17.28 6.76
N LEU A 141 2.72 -16.08 6.28
CA LEU A 141 1.80 -15.21 5.53
C LEU A 141 1.36 -15.82 4.21
N ALA A 142 2.27 -16.47 3.48
CA ALA A 142 1.93 -17.21 2.26
C ALA A 142 0.98 -18.38 2.57
N ALA A 143 1.20 -19.12 3.66
CA ALA A 143 0.30 -20.19 4.09
C ALA A 143 -1.09 -19.65 4.45
N LEU A 144 -1.17 -18.52 5.18
CA LEU A 144 -2.44 -17.85 5.46
C LEU A 144 -3.15 -17.41 4.19
N PHE A 145 -2.44 -16.82 3.23
CA PHE A 145 -3.02 -16.47 1.92
C PHE A 145 -3.57 -17.70 1.20
N ILE A 146 -2.84 -18.82 1.21
CA ILE A 146 -3.31 -20.06 0.59
C ILE A 146 -4.60 -20.55 1.26
N LEU A 147 -4.64 -20.54 2.59
CA LEU A 147 -5.77 -21.06 3.35
C LEU A 147 -7.01 -20.15 3.29
N LEU A 148 -6.82 -18.83 3.37
CA LEU A 148 -7.91 -17.86 3.52
C LEU A 148 -8.41 -17.30 2.18
N ASN A 149 -7.56 -17.22 1.16
CA ASN A 149 -7.90 -16.63 -0.13
C ASN A 149 -7.84 -17.66 -1.25
N PHE A 150 -6.68 -18.29 -1.46
CA PHE A 150 -6.46 -19.16 -2.61
C PHE A 150 -7.44 -20.35 -2.64
N TYR A 151 -7.57 -21.07 -1.52
CA TYR A 151 -8.43 -22.24 -1.44
C TYR A 151 -9.92 -21.90 -1.61
N PRO A 152 -10.52 -20.94 -0.86
CA PRO A 152 -11.92 -20.59 -1.05
C PRO A 152 -12.23 -20.07 -2.46
N ILE A 153 -11.41 -19.17 -3.01
CA ILE A 153 -11.66 -18.54 -4.31
C ILE A 153 -11.58 -19.55 -5.45
N LEU A 154 -10.52 -20.38 -5.50
CA LEU A 154 -10.34 -21.29 -6.63
C LEU A 154 -11.25 -22.52 -6.55
N ILE A 155 -11.39 -23.10 -5.35
CA ILE A 155 -12.02 -24.40 -5.19
C ILE A 155 -13.53 -24.30 -4.95
N ILE A 156 -13.98 -23.29 -4.18
CA ILE A 156 -15.38 -23.19 -3.76
C ILE A 156 -16.19 -22.27 -4.69
N GLY A 157 -15.58 -21.21 -5.23
CA GLY A 157 -16.29 -20.24 -6.08
C GLY A 157 -16.92 -20.85 -7.33
N ALA A 158 -18.08 -20.36 -7.74
CA ALA A 158 -18.73 -20.77 -8.99
C ALA A 158 -18.23 -20.00 -10.23
N ASP A 159 -17.44 -18.93 -10.02
CA ASP A 159 -16.99 -18.07 -11.09
C ASP A 159 -16.04 -18.74 -12.11
N PRO A 160 -15.99 -18.24 -13.36
CA PRO A 160 -14.98 -18.64 -14.34
C PRO A 160 -13.55 -18.50 -13.79
N ILE A 161 -12.67 -19.42 -14.18
CA ILE A 161 -11.29 -19.47 -13.71
C ILE A 161 -10.53 -18.15 -13.90
N TRP A 162 -10.77 -17.43 -15.00
CA TRP A 162 -10.08 -16.17 -15.27
C TRP A 162 -10.47 -15.07 -14.27
N LYS A 163 -11.75 -14.98 -13.84
CA LYS A 163 -12.17 -14.02 -12.81
C LYS A 163 -11.49 -14.35 -11.49
N LYS A 164 -11.52 -15.62 -11.09
CA LYS A 164 -10.87 -16.11 -9.88
C LYS A 164 -9.37 -15.80 -9.85
N LEU A 165 -8.69 -15.98 -10.98
CA LEU A 165 -7.27 -15.64 -11.10
C LEU A 165 -7.03 -14.14 -10.94
N ILE A 166 -7.86 -13.29 -11.52
CA ILE A 166 -7.76 -11.82 -11.35
C ILE A 166 -8.01 -11.43 -9.89
N PHE A 167 -9.02 -12.00 -9.24
CA PHE A 167 -9.31 -11.77 -7.81
C PHE A 167 -8.14 -12.21 -6.91
N LEU A 168 -7.32 -13.17 -7.33
CA LEU A 168 -6.14 -13.59 -6.58
C LEU A 168 -4.92 -12.70 -6.78
N ILE A 169 -4.90 -11.81 -7.79
CA ILE A 169 -3.75 -10.94 -8.05
C ILE A 169 -3.52 -10.01 -6.87
N TYR A 170 -4.57 -9.35 -6.36
CA TYR A 170 -4.46 -8.38 -5.27
C TYR A 170 -3.94 -9.04 -3.98
N PRO A 171 -4.56 -10.10 -3.43
CA PRO A 171 -4.07 -10.69 -2.20
C PRO A 171 -2.71 -11.41 -2.36
N LEU A 172 -2.36 -11.85 -3.59
CA LEU A 172 -1.02 -12.36 -3.87
C LEU A 172 0.02 -11.24 -3.79
N LEU A 173 -0.25 -10.08 -4.39
CA LEU A 173 0.62 -8.92 -4.33
C LEU A 173 0.77 -8.44 -2.87
N ASP A 174 -0.30 -8.46 -2.08
CA ASP A 174 -0.25 -8.15 -0.64
C ASP A 174 0.70 -9.05 0.15
N VAL A 175 0.77 -10.35 -0.16
CA VAL A 175 1.74 -11.26 0.48
C VAL A 175 3.17 -10.88 0.14
N VAL A 176 3.43 -10.54 -1.13
CA VAL A 176 4.79 -10.18 -1.57
C VAL A 176 5.20 -8.83 -0.97
N ILE A 177 4.26 -7.91 -0.87
CA ILE A 177 4.44 -6.63 -0.19
C ILE A 177 4.65 -6.84 1.32
N ALA A 178 3.90 -7.73 1.95
CA ALA A 178 4.07 -8.06 3.36
C ALA A 178 5.44 -8.72 3.63
N TYR A 179 5.90 -9.61 2.74
CA TYR A 179 7.27 -10.14 2.77
C TYR A 179 8.31 -9.03 2.78
N PHE A 180 8.13 -8.04 1.91
CA PHE A 180 9.02 -6.89 1.87
C PHE A 180 8.96 -6.07 3.17
N CYS A 181 7.76 -5.82 3.68
CA CYS A 181 7.57 -5.05 4.90
C CYS A 181 8.18 -5.71 6.11
N VAL A 182 8.12 -7.04 6.19
CA VAL A 182 8.83 -7.80 7.22
C VAL A 182 10.34 -7.55 7.13
N HIS A 183 10.93 -7.62 5.93
CA HIS A 183 12.36 -7.35 5.76
C HIS A 183 12.73 -5.90 6.07
N LEU A 184 11.88 -4.95 5.68
CA LEU A 184 12.06 -3.53 6.01
C LEU A 184 11.93 -3.29 7.52
N ALA A 185 10.99 -3.96 8.20
CA ALA A 185 10.82 -3.91 9.65
C ALA A 185 12.03 -4.48 10.37
N LEU A 186 12.58 -5.60 9.89
CA LEU A 186 13.76 -6.22 10.47
C LEU A 186 15.01 -5.35 10.28
N ALA A 187 15.17 -4.74 9.10
CA ALA A 187 16.20 -3.74 8.85
C ALA A 187 16.01 -2.49 9.72
N PHE A 188 14.76 -2.07 9.95
CA PHE A 188 14.45 -1.00 10.90
C PHE A 188 14.87 -1.36 12.33
N PHE A 189 14.52 -2.57 12.80
CA PHE A 189 14.86 -3.00 14.16
C PHE A 189 16.37 -3.12 14.37
N SER A 190 17.13 -3.53 13.35
CA SER A 190 18.60 -3.56 13.41
C SER A 190 19.23 -2.16 13.45
N MET A 191 18.59 -1.16 12.82
CA MET A 191 19.03 0.25 12.84
C MET A 191 18.74 0.98 14.16
N GLY A 192 18.03 0.36 15.11
CA GLY A 192 17.70 0.94 16.42
C GLY A 192 16.92 2.26 16.31
N ARG A 193 17.25 3.26 17.16
CA ARG A 193 16.59 4.59 17.17
C ARG A 193 17.11 5.55 16.08
N SER A 194 17.75 5.03 15.03
CA SER A 194 18.28 5.86 13.94
C SER A 194 17.19 6.72 13.29
N PRO A 195 17.46 7.96 12.85
CA PRO A 195 16.52 8.76 12.07
C PRO A 195 16.01 8.08 10.78
N LEU A 196 16.84 7.22 10.16
CA LEU A 196 16.51 6.41 8.97
C LEU A 196 15.39 5.39 9.22
N SER A 197 15.15 5.08 10.49
CA SER A 197 14.19 4.08 10.90
C SER A 197 12.73 4.59 10.75
N LYS A 198 12.47 5.88 10.99
CA LYS A 198 11.10 6.41 11.07
C LYS A 198 10.29 6.23 9.77
N PRO A 199 10.80 6.57 8.57
CA PRO A 199 10.08 6.33 7.31
C PRO A 199 9.76 4.84 7.11
N CYS A 200 10.71 3.97 7.43
CA CYS A 200 10.56 2.52 7.30
C CYS A 200 9.43 1.99 8.19
N SER A 201 9.37 2.41 9.46
CA SER A 201 8.28 1.99 10.37
C SER A 201 6.89 2.37 9.86
N MET A 202 6.75 3.53 9.23
CA MET A 202 5.47 3.99 8.67
C MET A 202 5.04 3.16 7.46
N LEU A 203 5.98 2.75 6.60
CA LEU A 203 5.70 1.84 5.50
C LEU A 203 5.25 0.47 6.03
N VAL A 204 5.92 -0.06 7.05
CA VAL A 204 5.51 -1.33 7.69
C VAL A 204 4.07 -1.25 8.20
N CYS A 205 3.72 -0.17 8.92
CA CYS A 205 2.35 0.05 9.38
C CYS A 205 1.35 0.17 8.22
N ALA A 206 1.71 0.88 7.14
CA ALA A 206 0.83 1.07 5.98
C ALA A 206 0.47 -0.27 5.33
N TYR A 207 1.47 -1.10 5.07
CA TYR A 207 1.27 -2.36 4.37
C TYR A 207 0.71 -3.48 5.23
N ALA A 208 0.96 -3.48 6.54
CA ALA A 208 0.21 -4.32 7.46
C ALA A 208 -1.29 -3.97 7.43
N LEU A 209 -1.61 -2.67 7.34
CA LEU A 209 -2.99 -2.21 7.24
C LEU A 209 -3.62 -2.58 5.89
N PHE A 210 -2.90 -2.45 4.77
CA PHE A 210 -3.36 -2.92 3.46
C PHE A 210 -3.71 -4.40 3.51
N LEU A 211 -2.76 -5.26 3.91
CA LEU A 211 -2.98 -6.71 4.03
C LEU A 211 -4.25 -7.06 4.83
N ILE A 212 -4.45 -6.42 5.99
CA ILE A 212 -5.64 -6.63 6.82
C ILE A 212 -6.90 -6.16 6.11
N THR A 213 -6.85 -4.99 5.48
CA THR A 213 -7.99 -4.38 4.79
C THR A 213 -8.40 -5.20 3.58
N ASP A 214 -7.46 -5.61 2.74
CA ASP A 214 -7.70 -6.38 1.52
C ASP A 214 -8.19 -7.80 1.82
N SER A 215 -7.65 -8.44 2.87
CA SER A 215 -8.15 -9.72 3.36
C SER A 215 -9.61 -9.62 3.85
N MET A 216 -9.94 -8.54 4.56
CA MET A 216 -11.30 -8.32 5.06
C MET A 216 -12.27 -7.94 3.94
N TYR A 217 -11.83 -7.12 2.99
CA TYR A 217 -12.59 -6.80 1.79
C TYR A 217 -12.93 -8.07 1.02
N SER A 218 -11.94 -8.92 0.76
CA SER A 218 -12.14 -10.20 0.06
C SER A 218 -13.18 -11.06 0.77
N TYR A 219 -13.14 -11.13 2.12
CA TYR A 219 -14.13 -11.85 2.90
C TYR A 219 -15.54 -11.26 2.77
N TYR A 220 -15.70 -9.94 2.90
CA TYR A 220 -17.00 -9.28 2.80
C TYR A 220 -17.60 -9.36 1.38
N ASP A 221 -16.76 -9.17 0.36
CA ASP A 221 -17.16 -9.23 -1.04
C ASP A 221 -17.63 -10.66 -1.41
N MET A 222 -16.90 -11.70 -0.99
CA MET A 222 -17.29 -13.10 -1.21
C MET A 222 -18.64 -13.50 -0.56
N HIS A 223 -19.10 -12.76 0.44
CA HIS A 223 -20.36 -13.03 1.13
C HIS A 223 -21.46 -12.03 0.76
N ASP A 224 -21.26 -11.18 -0.25
CA ASP A 224 -22.17 -10.11 -0.64
C ASP A 224 -22.51 -9.14 0.53
N LEU A 225 -21.56 -8.98 1.45
CA LEU A 225 -21.69 -8.13 2.65
C LEU A 225 -20.96 -6.79 2.52
N TYR A 226 -20.23 -6.58 1.41
CA TYR A 226 -19.49 -5.36 1.18
C TYR A 226 -20.42 -4.14 1.07
N HIS A 227 -20.06 -3.05 1.76
CA HIS A 227 -20.66 -1.74 1.58
C HIS A 227 -19.66 -0.62 1.94
N PRO A 228 -19.75 0.59 1.34
CA PRO A 228 -18.80 1.69 1.58
C PRO A 228 -18.65 2.15 3.04
N TYR A 229 -19.69 1.92 3.85
CA TYR A 229 -19.68 2.18 5.30
C TYR A 229 -18.90 1.18 6.16
N LEU A 230 -18.28 0.15 5.57
CA LEU A 230 -17.39 -0.74 6.31
C LEU A 230 -16.07 -0.01 6.65
N TRP A 231 -15.49 -0.36 7.80
CA TRP A 231 -14.23 0.22 8.26
C TRP A 231 -13.05 -0.05 7.31
N ILE A 232 -13.14 -1.08 6.47
CA ILE A 232 -12.15 -1.41 5.45
C ILE A 232 -11.89 -0.23 4.49
N ASN A 233 -12.92 0.56 4.17
CA ASN A 233 -12.74 1.76 3.35
C ASN A 233 -11.85 2.80 4.03
N ILE A 234 -11.98 2.94 5.36
CA ILE A 234 -11.08 3.77 6.17
C ILE A 234 -9.66 3.19 6.15
N GLY A 235 -9.55 1.86 6.22
CA GLY A 235 -8.30 1.11 6.17
C GLY A 235 -7.45 1.43 4.93
N TRP A 236 -8.03 1.38 3.72
CA TRP A 236 -7.32 1.74 2.49
C TRP A 236 -6.81 3.19 2.51
N GLY A 237 -7.69 4.14 2.83
CA GLY A 237 -7.30 5.55 2.91
C GLY A 237 -6.18 5.80 3.93
N LEU A 238 -6.25 5.15 5.09
CA LEU A 238 -5.18 5.20 6.08
C LEU A 238 -3.87 4.59 5.57
N GLY A 239 -3.92 3.47 4.87
CA GLY A 239 -2.74 2.84 4.27
C GLY A 239 -1.99 3.81 3.35
N TYR A 240 -2.70 4.42 2.39
CA TYR A 240 -2.08 5.39 1.47
C TYR A 240 -1.60 6.66 2.16
N LEU A 241 -2.33 7.15 3.17
CA LEU A 241 -1.88 8.28 3.97
C LEU A 241 -0.60 7.98 4.75
N LEU A 242 -0.44 6.76 5.27
CA LEU A 242 0.79 6.31 5.93
C LEU A 242 1.96 6.22 4.95
N VAL A 243 1.76 5.71 3.73
CA VAL A 243 2.79 5.74 2.66
C VAL A 243 3.18 7.19 2.32
N SER A 244 2.18 8.07 2.19
CA SER A 244 2.41 9.50 1.95
C SER A 244 3.11 10.19 3.13
N HIS A 245 2.88 9.74 4.37
CA HIS A 245 3.60 10.22 5.55
C HIS A 245 5.05 9.72 5.57
N ALA A 246 5.28 8.45 5.25
CA ALA A 246 6.62 7.86 5.14
C ALA A 246 7.48 8.62 4.12
N SER A 247 6.95 8.90 2.93
CA SER A 247 7.65 9.68 1.90
C SER A 247 8.04 11.09 2.39
N TYR A 248 7.18 11.73 3.19
CA TYR A 248 7.46 13.03 3.79
C TYR A 248 8.56 12.96 4.84
N LEU A 249 8.55 11.94 5.70
CA LEU A 249 9.62 11.71 6.68
C LEU A 249 10.96 11.44 5.97
N GLN A 250 10.95 10.67 4.89
CA GLN A 250 12.15 10.41 4.08
C GLN A 250 12.69 11.70 3.46
N LEU A 251 11.82 12.53 2.86
CA LEU A 251 12.24 13.82 2.31
C LEU A 251 12.81 14.76 3.37
N LYS A 252 12.19 14.81 4.55
CA LYS A 252 12.70 15.61 5.67
C LYS A 252 14.07 15.14 6.11
N LEU A 253 14.29 13.83 6.17
CA LEU A 253 15.57 13.24 6.52
C LEU A 253 16.66 13.60 5.51
N MET A 254 16.39 13.49 4.21
CA MET A 254 17.36 13.88 3.17
C MET A 254 17.78 15.34 3.30
N LYS A 255 16.84 16.26 3.53
CA LYS A 255 17.14 17.69 3.75
C LYS A 255 18.00 17.94 4.99
N GLN A 256 17.81 17.16 6.04
CA GLN A 256 18.62 17.27 7.25
C GLN A 256 20.06 16.83 7.02
N MET A 257 20.27 15.79 6.20
CA MET A 257 21.61 15.31 5.86
C MET A 257 22.36 16.23 4.89
N GLU A 258 21.65 16.99 4.05
CA GLU A 258 22.29 17.99 3.16
C GLU A 258 22.78 19.23 3.92
N THR A 259 22.22 19.51 5.09
CA THR A 259 22.52 20.72 5.89
C THR A 259 23.51 20.47 7.03
N SER A 260 23.91 19.21 7.25
CA SER A 260 24.91 18.78 8.25
C SER A 260 26.28 18.57 7.61
#